data_AF-A0A5K7XIQ9-F1
#
_entry.id   AF-A0A5K7XIQ9-F1
#
_cell.length_a   1.000
_cell.length_b   1.000
_cell.length_c   1.000
_cell.angle_alpha   90.00
_cell.angle_beta   90.00
_cell.angle_gamma   90.00
#
_symmetry.space_group_name_H-M   'P 1'
#
loop_
_entity.id
_entity.type
_entity.pdbx_description
1 polymer ?
#
loop_
_entity_poly.entity_id
_entity_poly.type
_entity_poly.pdbx_seq_one_letter_code
_entity_poly.pdbx_strand_id
1 'polypeptide(L)'
;MASPMAEQEDSGFPILGCLIFAGAAVVLLGALLVVGRILGPRAVKRQRAARVESMFDSAKGRSSAYVFMEAGVIKKLSEDEESVEELVELNLSSIDFHGVDMTPASKLSKLKTIHAYDCTDIEDLLSALQGSTSLEELSFDSMLLSDEGIQLLATFPNLKKVYFTYIADKKRVDQLRATIPNVVVEVEETD
;
A
#
# COMPACT_ATOMS: atom_id res chain seq x y z
N MET A 1 78.82 -53.53 11.01
CA MET A 1 78.48 -52.23 10.43
C MET A 1 76.98 -52.07 10.56
N ALA A 2 76.56 -51.27 11.53
CA ALA A 2 75.16 -51.11 11.93
C ALA A 2 74.53 -49.94 11.16
N SER A 3 73.36 -50.17 10.57
CA SER A 3 72.50 -49.12 10.01
C SER A 3 71.75 -48.42 11.15
N PRO A 4 71.66 -47.08 11.16
CA PRO A 4 70.68 -46.40 12.00
C PRO A 4 69.35 -46.23 11.25
N MET A 5 68.29 -46.48 12.02
CA MET A 5 66.88 -46.42 11.69
C MET A 5 66.43 -45.01 11.27
N ALA A 6 65.49 -44.96 10.34
CA ALA A 6 64.74 -43.77 10.00
C ALA A 6 63.91 -43.30 11.21
N GLU A 7 64.12 -42.05 11.61
CA GLU A 7 63.25 -41.30 12.52
C GLU A 7 61.95 -41.00 11.78
N GLN A 8 60.86 -41.57 12.28
CA GLN A 8 59.52 -41.43 11.72
C GLN A 8 58.86 -40.16 12.29
N GLU A 9 58.33 -39.37 11.38
CA GLU A 9 57.62 -38.10 11.58
C GLU A 9 56.49 -38.20 12.60
N ASP A 10 56.46 -37.25 13.56
CA ASP A 10 55.26 -36.91 14.32
C ASP A 10 54.87 -35.47 13.98
N SER A 11 54.28 -35.28 12.81
CA SER A 11 53.62 -34.03 12.44
C SER A 11 52.14 -34.11 12.84
N GLY A 12 51.86 -33.78 14.09
CA GLY A 12 50.50 -33.57 14.59
C GLY A 12 49.80 -32.49 13.76
N PHE A 13 49.08 -32.91 12.72
CA PHE A 13 48.30 -32.03 11.86
C PHE A 13 47.12 -31.40 12.64
N PRO A 14 46.71 -30.17 12.28
CA PRO A 14 46.05 -29.20 13.15
C PRO A 14 44.53 -29.37 13.12
N ILE A 15 44.02 -30.43 13.75
CA ILE A 15 42.57 -30.69 13.80
C ILE A 15 41.84 -29.61 14.63
N LEU A 16 42.52 -29.02 15.62
CA LEU A 16 41.93 -27.99 16.49
C LEU A 16 41.75 -26.64 15.78
N GLY A 17 42.59 -26.32 14.77
CA GLY A 17 42.48 -25.08 14.00
C GLY A 17 41.24 -25.04 13.10
N CYS A 18 40.95 -26.14 12.40
CA CYS A 18 39.80 -26.21 11.48
C CYS A 18 38.44 -26.08 12.19
N LEU A 19 38.30 -26.59 13.42
CA LEU A 19 37.07 -26.47 14.21
C LEU A 19 36.80 -25.03 14.67
N ILE A 20 37.83 -24.26 14.98
CA ILE A 20 37.70 -22.85 15.39
C ILE A 20 37.29 -21.98 14.19
N PHE A 21 37.88 -22.20 13.01
CA PHE A 21 37.50 -21.48 11.79
C PHE A 21 36.07 -21.81 11.33
N ALA A 22 35.65 -23.07 11.44
CA ALA A 22 34.26 -23.46 11.14
C ALA A 22 33.26 -22.82 12.11
N GLY A 23 33.56 -22.79 13.41
CA GLY A 23 32.73 -22.10 14.41
C GLY A 23 32.62 -20.60 14.17
N ALA A 24 33.74 -19.93 13.88
CA ALA A 24 33.75 -18.49 13.57
C ALA A 24 32.96 -18.17 12.29
N ALA A 25 33.07 -18.99 11.24
CA ALA A 25 32.32 -18.82 10.01
C ALA A 25 30.81 -18.96 10.22
N VAL A 26 30.36 -19.94 11.02
CA VAL A 26 28.94 -20.13 11.34
C VAL A 26 28.39 -18.96 12.16
N VAL A 27 29.16 -18.46 13.14
CA VAL A 27 28.77 -17.28 13.93
C VAL A 27 28.65 -16.04 13.04
N LEU A 28 29.59 -15.84 12.12
CA LEU A 28 29.60 -14.68 11.23
C LEU A 28 28.47 -14.74 10.20
N LEU A 29 28.19 -15.93 9.65
CA LEU A 29 27.03 -16.16 8.79
C LEU A 29 25.71 -15.94 9.54
N GLY A 30 25.61 -16.44 10.77
CA GLY A 30 24.47 -16.21 11.66
C GLY A 30 24.26 -14.73 11.97
N ALA A 31 25.33 -13.99 12.26
CA ALA A 31 25.29 -12.55 12.48
C ALA A 31 24.83 -11.80 11.21
N LEU A 32 25.31 -12.17 10.03
CA LEU A 32 24.87 -11.58 8.77
C LEU A 32 23.39 -11.84 8.48
N LEU A 33 22.89 -13.04 8.76
CA LEU A 33 21.46 -13.37 8.62
C LEU A 33 20.59 -12.57 9.60
N VAL A 34 21.06 -12.40 10.85
CA VAL A 34 20.38 -11.55 11.86
C VAL A 34 20.39 -10.09 11.43
N VAL A 35 21.53 -9.57 10.98
CA VAL A 35 21.66 -8.20 10.47
C VAL A 35 20.78 -7.97 9.24
N GLY A 36 20.74 -8.91 8.29
CA GLY A 36 19.86 -8.84 7.13
C GLY A 36 18.38 -8.81 7.51
N ARG A 37 17.97 -9.65 8.48
CA ARG A 37 16.60 -9.65 9.04
C ARG A 37 16.24 -8.37 9.76
N ILE A 38 17.20 -7.67 10.36
CA ILE A 38 16.95 -6.42 11.11
C ILE A 38 17.02 -5.19 10.20
N LEU A 39 18.02 -5.12 9.32
CA LEU A 39 18.27 -3.96 8.47
C LEU A 39 17.38 -3.93 7.23
N GLY A 40 17.04 -5.08 6.65
CA GLY A 40 16.17 -5.18 5.48
C GLY A 40 14.81 -4.48 5.68
N PRO A 41 14.03 -4.86 6.71
CA PRO A 41 12.75 -4.21 7.00
C PRO A 41 12.89 -2.71 7.31
N ARG A 42 13.97 -2.29 7.97
CA ARG A 42 14.23 -0.87 8.27
C ARG A 42 14.50 -0.07 7.00
N ALA A 43 15.28 -0.62 6.07
CA ALA A 43 15.57 0.03 4.79
C ALA A 43 14.31 0.20 3.94
N VAL A 44 13.48 -0.85 3.85
CA VAL A 44 12.19 -0.81 3.14
C VAL A 44 11.26 0.23 3.78
N LYS A 45 11.13 0.24 5.11
CA LYS A 45 10.30 1.23 5.82
C LYS A 45 10.79 2.66 5.57
N ARG A 46 12.11 2.89 5.58
CA ARG A 46 12.69 4.21 5.29
C ARG A 46 12.42 4.65 3.85
N GLN A 47 12.55 3.74 2.89
CA GLN A 47 12.26 4.03 1.49
C GLN A 47 10.78 4.37 1.28
N ARG A 48 9.87 3.61 1.90
CA ARG A 48 8.43 3.88 1.88
C ARG A 48 8.10 5.24 2.47
N ALA A 49 8.67 5.57 3.64
CA ALA A 49 8.49 6.88 4.26
C ALA A 49 9.00 8.03 3.36
N ALA A 50 10.13 7.85 2.69
CA ALA A 50 10.66 8.83 1.74
C ALA A 50 9.77 9.00 0.50
N ARG A 51 9.17 7.92 -0.03
CA ARG A 51 8.19 8.01 -1.12
C ARG A 51 6.93 8.76 -0.70
N VAL A 52 6.41 8.44 0.48
CA VAL A 52 5.25 9.12 1.07
C VAL A 52 5.54 10.62 1.23
N GLU A 53 6.72 10.98 1.73
CA GLU A 53 7.14 12.39 1.85
C GLU A 53 7.19 13.08 0.48
N SER A 54 7.88 12.46 -0.48
CA SER A 54 8.01 13.02 -1.83
C SER A 54 6.67 13.19 -2.54
N MET A 55 5.73 12.25 -2.35
CA MET A 55 4.37 12.35 -2.90
C MET A 55 3.58 13.46 -2.21
N PHE A 56 3.67 13.56 -0.89
CA PHE A 56 3.04 14.63 -0.12
C PHE A 56 3.56 16.01 -0.55
N ASP A 57 4.87 16.21 -0.61
CA ASP A 57 5.49 17.47 -1.06
C ASP A 57 5.05 17.86 -2.48
N SER A 58 4.81 16.87 -3.33
CA SER A 58 4.34 17.10 -4.71
C SER A 58 2.86 17.47 -4.79
N ALA A 59 2.07 17.14 -3.77
CA ALA A 59 0.63 17.34 -3.73
C ALA A 59 0.20 18.51 -2.84
N LYS A 60 0.99 18.87 -1.84
CA LYS A 60 0.71 19.98 -0.92
C LYS A 60 0.49 21.29 -1.69
N GLY A 61 -0.52 22.05 -1.26
CA GLY A 61 -0.92 23.32 -1.87
C GLY A 61 -1.52 23.17 -3.27
N ARG A 62 -2.03 21.97 -3.60
CA ARG A 62 -2.73 21.71 -4.86
C ARG A 62 -4.14 21.22 -4.57
N SER A 63 -5.09 21.75 -5.33
CA SER A 63 -6.50 21.34 -5.23
C SER A 63 -6.77 19.98 -5.87
N SER A 64 -5.97 19.58 -6.86
CA SER A 64 -6.00 18.24 -7.45
C SER A 64 -4.63 17.59 -7.29
N ALA A 65 -4.64 16.37 -6.75
CA ALA A 65 -3.42 15.63 -6.47
C ALA A 65 -3.18 14.53 -7.52
N TYR A 66 -1.92 14.42 -7.94
CA TYR A 66 -1.50 13.42 -8.92
C TYR A 66 -1.30 12.05 -8.26
N VAL A 67 -1.59 11.01 -9.04
CA VAL A 67 -1.57 9.58 -8.73
C VAL A 67 -0.69 9.19 -7.54
N PHE A 68 -1.33 8.85 -6.42
CA PHE A 68 -0.69 8.28 -5.25
C PHE A 68 -0.63 6.77 -5.34
N MET A 69 0.51 6.21 -4.94
CA MET A 69 0.73 4.76 -4.85
C MET A 69 0.99 4.30 -3.41
N GLU A 70 0.77 5.18 -2.44
CA GLU A 70 1.03 4.89 -1.02
C GLU A 70 -0.10 5.49 -0.16
N ALA A 71 -0.87 4.63 0.53
CA ALA A 71 -1.97 5.05 1.41
C ALA A 71 -1.54 6.06 2.50
N GLY A 72 -0.28 5.99 2.93
CA GLY A 72 0.27 6.91 3.94
C GLY A 72 0.25 8.39 3.54
N VAL A 73 0.13 8.71 2.24
CA VAL A 73 0.02 10.08 1.77
C VAL A 73 -1.33 10.69 2.16
N ILE A 74 -2.41 9.92 2.12
CA ILE A 74 -3.75 10.37 2.52
C ILE A 74 -3.73 10.84 3.97
N LYS A 75 -3.06 10.09 4.86
CA LYS A 75 -2.89 10.48 6.26
C LYS A 75 -2.17 11.82 6.40
N LYS A 76 -1.07 12.03 5.67
CA LYS A 76 -0.34 13.31 5.70
C LYS A 76 -1.18 14.47 5.19
N LEU A 77 -1.87 14.30 4.06
CA LEU A 77 -2.78 15.31 3.51
C LEU A 77 -3.91 15.63 4.50
N SER A 78 -4.40 14.63 5.24
CA SER A 78 -5.43 14.81 6.26
C SER A 78 -4.93 15.51 7.54
N GLU A 79 -3.61 15.56 7.75
CA GLU A 79 -2.97 16.22 8.90
C GLU A 79 -2.48 17.65 8.55
N ASP A 80 -2.42 17.99 7.26
CA ASP A 80 -1.98 19.28 6.76
C ASP A 80 -3.17 20.23 6.54
N GLU A 81 -3.12 21.41 7.18
CA GLU A 81 -4.23 22.38 7.20
C GLU A 81 -4.60 22.89 5.81
N GLU A 82 -3.60 23.23 4.99
CA GLU A 82 -3.78 23.68 3.61
C GLU A 82 -4.44 22.59 2.76
N SER A 83 -3.95 21.35 2.85
CA SER A 83 -4.52 20.22 2.12
C SER A 83 -5.96 19.91 2.52
N VAL A 84 -6.28 19.98 3.82
CA VAL A 84 -7.65 19.79 4.34
C VAL A 84 -8.63 20.84 3.77
N GLU A 85 -8.15 22.06 3.55
CA GLU A 85 -8.97 23.16 3.05
C GLU A 85 -8.98 23.28 1.52
N GLU A 86 -8.07 22.67 0.78
CA GLU A 86 -7.96 22.91 -0.66
C GLU A 86 -8.14 21.66 -1.53
N LEU A 87 -7.89 20.47 -0.98
CA LEU A 87 -7.91 19.23 -1.74
C LEU A 87 -9.34 18.85 -2.16
N VAL A 88 -9.56 18.83 -3.46
CA VAL A 88 -10.83 18.56 -4.12
C VAL A 88 -10.80 17.21 -4.84
N GLU A 89 -9.64 16.76 -5.31
CA GLU A 89 -9.51 15.54 -6.11
C GLU A 89 -8.34 14.66 -5.61
N LEU A 90 -8.62 13.36 -5.48
CA LEU A 90 -7.64 12.32 -5.18
C LEU A 90 -7.54 11.31 -6.32
N ASN A 91 -6.33 11.17 -6.86
CA ASN A 91 -5.98 10.10 -7.80
C ASN A 91 -5.16 9.02 -7.07
N LEU A 92 -5.63 7.79 -7.08
CA LEU A 92 -5.07 6.65 -6.36
C LEU A 92 -4.79 5.52 -7.35
N SER A 93 -3.62 4.90 -7.26
CA SER A 93 -3.22 3.81 -8.16
C SER A 93 -2.45 2.74 -7.42
N SER A 94 -2.84 1.48 -7.61
CA SER A 94 -2.13 0.31 -7.09
C SER A 94 -1.88 0.39 -5.57
N ILE A 95 -2.86 0.91 -4.83
CA ILE A 95 -2.81 0.99 -3.37
C ILE A 95 -3.53 -0.22 -2.76
N ASP A 96 -2.84 -0.89 -1.84
CA ASP A 96 -3.44 -1.84 -0.90
C ASP A 96 -3.80 -1.12 0.40
N PHE A 97 -5.09 -1.05 0.69
CA PHE A 97 -5.64 -0.41 1.88
C PHE A 97 -5.75 -1.37 3.08
N HIS A 98 -5.45 -2.66 2.90
CA HIS A 98 -5.61 -3.67 3.93
C HIS A 98 -4.93 -3.31 5.25
N GLY A 99 -5.71 -3.18 6.32
CA GLY A 99 -5.19 -2.91 7.66
C GLY A 99 -4.53 -1.54 7.80
N VAL A 100 -4.77 -0.61 6.86
CA VAL A 100 -4.32 0.77 6.96
C VAL A 100 -5.43 1.62 7.58
N ASP A 101 -5.11 2.34 8.66
CA ASP A 101 -6.06 3.27 9.29
C ASP A 101 -6.35 4.47 8.36
N MET A 102 -7.53 4.46 7.74
CA MET A 102 -8.03 5.52 6.87
C MET A 102 -8.90 6.56 7.59
N THR A 103 -9.16 6.41 8.89
CA THR A 103 -9.98 7.36 9.67
C THR A 103 -9.61 8.83 9.47
N PRO A 104 -8.31 9.21 9.35
CA PRO A 104 -7.93 10.60 9.07
C PRO A 104 -8.54 11.19 7.80
N ALA A 105 -8.84 10.38 6.78
CA ALA A 105 -9.38 10.83 5.49
C ALA A 105 -10.70 11.62 5.63
N SER A 106 -11.47 11.36 6.70
CA SER A 106 -12.68 12.12 7.05
C SER A 106 -12.47 13.63 7.20
N LYS A 107 -11.23 14.08 7.44
CA LYS A 107 -10.88 15.50 7.55
C LYS A 107 -10.85 16.22 6.22
N LEU A 108 -10.76 15.52 5.09
CA LEU A 108 -10.67 16.10 3.75
C LEU A 108 -12.05 16.62 3.28
N SER A 109 -12.53 17.65 3.97
CA SER A 109 -13.90 18.16 3.90
C SER A 109 -14.31 18.79 2.56
N LYS A 110 -13.34 19.09 1.68
CA LYS A 110 -13.58 19.62 0.33
C LYS A 110 -13.39 18.58 -0.76
N LEU A 111 -13.06 17.34 -0.42
CA LEU A 111 -12.84 16.28 -1.39
C LEU A 111 -14.14 15.95 -2.12
N LYS A 112 -14.15 16.15 -3.43
CA LYS A 112 -15.30 15.93 -4.32
C LYS A 112 -15.15 14.69 -5.16
N THR A 113 -13.92 14.40 -5.58
CA THR A 113 -13.65 13.39 -6.58
C THR A 113 -12.57 12.43 -6.12
N ILE A 114 -12.82 11.13 -6.28
CA ILE A 114 -11.81 10.10 -6.09
C ILE A 114 -11.75 9.23 -7.34
N HIS A 115 -10.55 9.11 -7.90
CA HIS A 115 -10.23 8.14 -8.93
C HIS A 115 -9.35 7.06 -8.31
N ALA A 116 -9.80 5.81 -8.35
CA ALA A 116 -9.04 4.65 -7.90
C ALA A 116 -8.79 3.74 -9.10
N TYR A 117 -7.51 3.38 -9.30
CA TYR A 117 -7.07 2.45 -10.33
C TYR A 117 -6.33 1.29 -9.66
N ASP A 118 -6.75 0.05 -9.90
CA ASP A 118 -6.05 -1.16 -9.42
C ASP A 118 -5.77 -1.18 -7.89
N CYS A 119 -6.66 -0.58 -7.09
CA CYS A 119 -6.59 -0.59 -5.63
C CYS A 119 -7.29 -1.84 -5.05
N THR A 120 -6.85 -2.26 -3.87
CA THR A 120 -7.45 -3.37 -3.09
C THR A 120 -7.91 -2.87 -1.72
N ASP A 121 -9.00 -3.44 -1.19
CA ASP A 121 -9.64 -3.03 0.06
C ASP A 121 -10.04 -1.53 0.12
N ILE A 122 -10.44 -0.96 -1.03
CA ILE A 122 -10.84 0.46 -1.14
C ILE A 122 -12.02 0.82 -0.23
N GLU A 123 -12.80 -0.17 0.19
CA GLU A 123 -13.87 -0.06 1.18
C GLU A 123 -13.40 0.52 2.51
N ASP A 124 -12.15 0.29 2.91
CA ASP A 124 -11.57 0.89 4.13
C ASP A 124 -11.51 2.42 4.01
N LEU A 125 -11.14 2.93 2.82
CA LEU A 125 -11.17 4.37 2.55
C LEU A 125 -12.61 4.89 2.46
N LEU A 126 -13.50 4.19 1.74
CA LEU A 126 -14.90 4.60 1.60
C LEU A 126 -15.61 4.63 2.96
N SER A 127 -15.35 3.66 3.82
CA SER A 127 -15.89 3.61 5.19
C SER A 127 -15.39 4.77 6.04
N ALA A 128 -14.14 5.18 5.89
CA ALA A 128 -13.61 6.35 6.60
C ALA A 128 -14.24 7.67 6.11
N LEU A 129 -14.74 7.71 4.88
CA LEU A 129 -15.39 8.86 4.27
C LEU A 129 -16.92 8.83 4.41
N GLN A 130 -17.47 7.81 5.06
CA GLN A 130 -18.92 7.61 5.19
C GLN A 130 -19.63 8.89 5.67
N GLY A 131 -20.70 9.27 4.97
CA GLY A 131 -21.46 10.48 5.27
C GLY A 131 -20.81 11.78 4.80
N SER A 132 -19.69 11.72 4.08
CA SER A 132 -19.09 12.90 3.44
C SER A 132 -20.11 13.59 2.54
N THR A 133 -20.35 14.87 2.83
CA THR A 133 -21.26 15.72 2.05
C THR A 133 -20.57 16.42 0.89
N SER A 134 -19.25 16.32 0.77
CA SER A 134 -18.50 16.94 -0.32
C SER A 134 -18.31 16.03 -1.51
N LEU A 135 -18.32 14.70 -1.33
CA LEU A 135 -18.11 13.74 -2.40
C LEU A 135 -19.25 13.78 -3.43
N GLU A 136 -18.87 13.98 -4.69
CA GLU A 136 -19.77 14.09 -5.83
C GLU A 136 -19.49 12.99 -6.87
N GLU A 137 -18.23 12.56 -7.03
CA GLU A 137 -17.81 11.64 -8.08
C GLU A 137 -16.82 10.57 -7.58
N LEU A 138 -17.07 9.31 -7.95
CA LEU A 138 -16.17 8.19 -7.69
C LEU A 138 -15.90 7.42 -8.98
N SER A 139 -14.65 7.06 -9.23
CA SER A 139 -14.24 6.26 -10.38
C SER A 139 -13.41 5.08 -9.93
N PHE A 140 -13.75 3.90 -10.41
CA PHE A 140 -13.07 2.64 -10.10
C PHE A 140 -12.63 1.97 -11.40
N ASP A 141 -11.34 1.93 -11.63
CA ASP A 141 -10.74 1.28 -12.79
C ASP A 141 -10.02 0.01 -12.33
N SER A 142 -10.28 -1.09 -13.06
CA SER A 142 -9.59 -2.37 -12.87
C SER A 142 -9.76 -2.94 -11.46
N MET A 143 -10.91 -2.68 -10.82
CA MET A 143 -11.27 -3.24 -9.52
C MET A 143 -12.76 -3.48 -9.37
N LEU A 144 -13.11 -4.29 -8.37
CA LEU A 144 -14.49 -4.63 -8.03
C LEU A 144 -14.70 -4.40 -6.54
N LEU A 145 -15.72 -3.61 -6.18
CA LEU A 145 -16.18 -3.46 -4.80
C LEU A 145 -16.77 -4.77 -4.21
N SER A 146 -16.85 -4.95 -2.90
CA SER A 146 -17.71 -6.00 -2.33
C SER A 146 -19.20 -5.59 -2.35
N ASP A 147 -20.09 -6.46 -1.87
CA ASP A 147 -21.49 -6.08 -1.64
C ASP A 147 -21.58 -4.98 -0.58
N GLU A 148 -20.74 -5.04 0.46
CA GLU A 148 -20.59 -3.99 1.46
C GLU A 148 -20.08 -2.70 0.84
N GLY A 149 -19.09 -2.77 -0.06
CA GLY A 149 -18.58 -1.63 -0.81
C GLY A 149 -19.67 -0.93 -1.63
N ILE A 150 -20.57 -1.68 -2.26
CA ILE A 150 -21.74 -1.13 -2.96
C ILE A 150 -22.68 -0.41 -1.99
N GLN A 151 -22.92 -0.97 -0.79
CA GLN A 151 -23.76 -0.32 0.22
C GLN A 151 -23.15 0.99 0.75
N LEU A 152 -21.82 1.06 0.86
CA LEU A 152 -21.12 2.28 1.27
C LEU A 152 -21.39 3.43 0.30
N LEU A 153 -21.56 3.16 -1.00
CA LEU A 153 -21.88 4.21 -1.98
C LEU A 153 -23.19 4.96 -1.66
N ALA A 154 -24.17 4.28 -1.08
CA ALA A 154 -25.45 4.89 -0.68
C ALA A 154 -25.34 5.83 0.53
N THR A 155 -24.21 5.84 1.21
CA THR A 155 -23.99 6.68 2.39
C THR A 155 -23.53 8.10 2.06
N PHE A 156 -23.21 8.38 0.79
CA PHE A 156 -22.74 9.68 0.32
C PHE A 156 -23.93 10.50 -0.20
N PRO A 157 -24.46 11.46 0.58
CA PRO A 157 -25.72 12.13 0.25
C PRO A 157 -25.67 13.00 -1.01
N ASN A 158 -24.48 13.43 -1.43
CA ASN A 158 -24.27 14.31 -2.58
C ASN A 158 -23.57 13.61 -3.75
N LEU A 159 -23.40 12.29 -3.69
CA LEU A 159 -22.82 11.52 -4.77
C LEU A 159 -23.72 11.61 -6.01
N LYS A 160 -23.14 11.97 -7.14
CA LYS A 160 -23.85 12.20 -8.41
C LYS A 160 -23.46 11.18 -9.47
N LYS A 161 -22.21 10.74 -9.46
CA LYS A 161 -21.67 9.88 -10.49
C LYS A 161 -20.76 8.80 -9.91
N VAL A 162 -20.93 7.58 -10.39
CA VAL A 162 -19.97 6.50 -10.21
C VAL A 162 -19.62 5.92 -11.57
N TYR A 163 -18.33 5.84 -11.84
CA TYR A 163 -17.78 5.25 -13.06
C TYR A 163 -17.04 3.96 -12.74
N PHE A 164 -17.25 2.93 -13.55
CA PHE A 164 -16.50 1.68 -13.47
C PHE A 164 -15.93 1.27 -14.82
N THR A 165 -14.64 0.97 -14.85
CA THR A 165 -14.00 0.25 -15.96
C THR A 165 -13.93 -1.24 -15.60
N TYR A 166 -14.31 -2.12 -16.52
CA TYR A 166 -14.21 -3.58 -16.36
C TYR A 166 -15.15 -4.21 -15.30
N ILE A 167 -16.43 -3.82 -15.26
CA ILE A 167 -17.44 -4.65 -14.57
C ILE A 167 -17.88 -5.79 -15.49
N ALA A 168 -17.61 -7.03 -15.07
CA ALA A 168 -17.89 -8.23 -15.87
C ALA A 168 -19.34 -8.73 -15.80
N ASP A 169 -20.16 -8.30 -14.82
CA ASP A 169 -21.48 -8.89 -14.56
C ASP A 169 -22.60 -7.84 -14.54
N LYS A 170 -23.57 -8.02 -15.46
CA LYS A 170 -24.81 -7.23 -15.54
C LYS A 170 -25.59 -7.24 -14.22
N LYS A 171 -25.67 -8.37 -13.52
CA LYS A 171 -26.40 -8.47 -12.24
C LYS A 171 -25.87 -7.46 -11.23
N ARG A 172 -24.56 -7.21 -11.27
CA ARG A 172 -23.88 -6.31 -10.36
C ARG A 172 -24.09 -4.85 -10.73
N VAL A 173 -24.16 -4.54 -12.03
CA VAL A 173 -24.63 -3.22 -12.50
C VAL A 173 -26.07 -2.96 -12.05
N ASP A 174 -26.94 -3.97 -12.14
CA ASP A 174 -28.33 -3.87 -11.68
C ASP A 174 -28.40 -3.64 -10.15
N GLN A 175 -27.54 -4.32 -9.37
CA GLN A 175 -27.42 -4.12 -7.93
C GLN A 175 -26.94 -2.70 -7.58
N LEU A 176 -25.93 -2.18 -8.28
CA LEU A 176 -25.47 -0.79 -8.13
C LEU A 176 -26.62 0.17 -8.37
N ARG A 177 -27.29 0.06 -9.51
CA ARG A 177 -28.42 0.94 -9.86
C ARG A 177 -29.60 0.84 -8.88
N ALA A 178 -29.84 -0.33 -8.31
CA ALA A 178 -30.86 -0.51 -7.27
C ALA A 178 -30.46 0.12 -5.93
N THR A 179 -29.17 0.08 -5.58
CA THR A 179 -28.65 0.57 -4.30
C THR A 179 -28.51 2.09 -4.30
N ILE A 180 -28.10 2.67 -5.42
CA ILE A 180 -27.90 4.12 -5.61
C ILE A 180 -28.73 4.67 -6.77
N PRO A 181 -30.08 4.63 -6.69
CA PRO A 181 -30.96 4.94 -7.82
C PRO A 181 -30.93 6.40 -8.27
N ASN A 182 -30.40 7.30 -7.43
CA ASN A 182 -30.28 8.73 -7.72
C ASN A 182 -28.90 9.12 -8.25
N VAL A 183 -28.01 8.15 -8.44
CA VAL A 183 -26.61 8.34 -8.87
C VAL A 183 -26.45 7.81 -10.28
N VAL A 184 -25.78 8.56 -11.14
CA VAL A 184 -25.46 8.14 -12.50
C VAL A 184 -24.39 7.05 -12.43
N VAL A 185 -24.75 5.83 -12.83
CA VAL A 185 -23.84 4.69 -12.91
C VAL A 185 -23.41 4.48 -14.37
N GLU A 186 -22.17 4.85 -14.66
CA GLU A 186 -21.51 4.63 -15.94
C GLU A 186 -20.58 3.41 -15.85
N VAL A 187 -20.66 2.55 -16.86
CA VAL A 187 -19.85 1.33 -16.95
C VAL A 187 -19.27 1.26 -18.35
N GLU A 188 -17.95 1.11 -18.44
CA GLU A 188 -17.27 0.82 -19.70
C GLU A 188 -17.34 -0.70 -19.95
N GLU A 189 -18.11 -1.08 -20.97
CA GLU A 189 -18.20 -2.46 -21.45
C GLU A 189 -17.02 -2.71 -22.40
N THR A 190 -16.20 -3.71 -22.14
CA THR A 190 -15.26 -4.22 -23.15
C THR A 190 -15.97 -5.26 -24.00
N ASP A 191 -16.13 -4.96 -25.28
CA ASP A 191 -16.59 -5.87 -26.35
C ASP A 191 -15.80 -7.19 -26.41
#